data_AF-A0A351K1U9-F1
#
_entry.id   AF-A0A351K1U9-F1
#
_cell.length_a   1.000
_cell.length_b   1.000
_cell.length_c   1.000
_cell.angle_alpha   90.00
_cell.angle_beta   90.00
_cell.angle_gamma   90.00
#
_symmetry.space_group_name_H-M   'P 1'
#
loop_
_entity.id
_entity.type
_entity.pdbx_description
1 polymer ?
#
loop_
_entity_poly.entity_id
_entity_poly.type
_entity_poly.pdbx_seq_one_letter_code
_entity_poly.pdbx_strand_id
1 'polypeptide(L)'
;MFTTGSKLLFGASGASLVGTLLYGILVGGIMGTVGLVSLTTGLIFIAGINAFIRDANVASDDVSQFSGSAAAAPRPASSVWPLVVAVGGALIALGVVIHEVLTITGLVVVLAASAEWLLQGW
;
A
#
# COMPACT_ATOMS: atom_id res chain seq x y z
N MET A 1 -14.16 -11.35 -17.23
CA MET A 1 -14.78 -11.40 -15.88
C MET A 1 -13.84 -10.67 -14.91
N PHE A 2 -14.36 -9.88 -13.98
CA PHE A 2 -13.53 -9.27 -12.93
C PHE A 2 -13.01 -10.35 -11.98
N THR A 3 -11.72 -10.30 -11.68
CA THR A 3 -11.06 -11.19 -10.73
C THR A 3 -11.51 -10.90 -9.30
N THR A 4 -11.24 -11.83 -8.38
CA THR A 4 -11.64 -11.70 -6.97
C THR A 4 -11.03 -10.45 -6.31
N GLY A 5 -9.76 -10.13 -6.60
CA GLY A 5 -9.10 -8.93 -6.07
C GLY A 5 -9.79 -7.64 -6.53
N SER A 6 -10.11 -7.55 -7.82
CA SER A 6 -10.81 -6.39 -8.39
C SER A 6 -12.21 -6.20 -7.79
N LYS A 7 -12.95 -7.29 -7.56
CA LYS A 7 -14.29 -7.21 -6.93
C LYS A 7 -14.24 -6.63 -5.52
N LEU A 8 -13.24 -7.02 -4.72
CA LEU A 8 -13.06 -6.50 -3.37
C LEU A 8 -12.77 -4.99 -3.40
N LEU A 9 -11.86 -4.55 -4.27
CA LEU A 9 -11.48 -3.15 -4.37
C LEU A 9 -12.62 -2.26 -4.89
N PHE A 10 -13.40 -2.73 -5.88
CA PHE A 10 -14.59 -2.01 -6.32
C PHE A 10 -15.67 -1.96 -5.25
N GLY A 11 -15.90 -3.05 -4.53
CA GLY A 11 -16.85 -3.10 -3.42
C GLY A 11 -16.45 -2.14 -2.29
N ALA A 12 -15.17 -2.15 -1.89
CA ALA A 12 -14.64 -1.25 -0.87
C ALA A 12 -14.71 0.22 -1.30
N SER A 13 -14.41 0.51 -2.57
CA SER A 13 -14.53 1.86 -3.13
C SER A 13 -15.97 2.36 -3.11
N GLY A 14 -16.92 1.52 -3.54
CA GLY A 14 -18.35 1.83 -3.51
C GLY A 14 -18.87 2.04 -2.10
N ALA A 15 -18.52 1.15 -1.16
CA ALA A 15 -18.90 1.27 0.24
C ALA A 15 -18.31 2.55 0.88
N SER A 16 -17.04 2.85 0.59
CA SER A 16 -16.39 4.08 1.05
C SER A 16 -17.08 5.32 0.50
N LEU A 17 -17.41 5.37 -0.80
CA LEU A 17 -18.12 6.50 -1.40
C LEU A 17 -19.48 6.73 -0.74
N VAL A 18 -20.26 5.65 -0.53
CA VAL A 18 -21.54 5.75 0.17
C VAL A 18 -21.35 6.28 1.59
N GLY A 19 -20.35 5.75 2.32
CA GLY A 19 -20.02 6.24 3.67
C GLY A 19 -19.64 7.72 3.69
N THR A 20 -18.83 8.17 2.73
CA THR A 20 -18.42 9.57 2.57
C THR A 20 -19.62 10.49 2.33
N LEU A 21 -20.53 10.09 1.43
CA LEU A 21 -21.75 10.87 1.15
C LEU A 21 -22.69 10.91 2.36
N LEU A 22 -22.94 9.78 3.00
CA LEU A 22 -23.80 9.70 4.19
C LEU A 22 -23.22 10.53 5.33
N TYR A 23 -21.91 10.47 5.58
CA TYR A 23 -21.28 11.29 6.61
C TYR A 23 -21.43 12.78 6.30
N GLY A 24 -21.16 13.19 5.05
CA GLY A 24 -21.29 14.58 4.63
C GLY A 24 -22.71 15.14 4.81
N ILE A 25 -23.74 14.32 4.58
CA ILE A 25 -25.16 14.71 4.70
C ILE A 25 -25.64 14.67 6.15
N LEU A 26 -25.32 13.61 6.90
CA LEU A 26 -25.94 13.32 8.20
C LEU A 26 -25.20 13.95 9.38
N VAL A 27 -23.87 14.05 9.29
CA VAL A 27 -23.01 14.50 10.40
C VAL A 27 -22.32 15.82 10.03
N GLY A 28 -21.73 15.87 8.84
CA GLY A 28 -20.91 16.99 8.39
C GLY A 28 -19.61 17.14 9.20
N GLY A 29 -18.82 18.16 8.85
CA GLY A 29 -17.56 18.46 9.52
C GLY A 29 -16.35 18.29 8.61
N ILE A 30 -15.47 19.29 8.62
CA ILE A 30 -14.36 19.43 7.66
C ILE A 30 -13.38 18.26 7.77
N MET A 31 -12.90 17.95 8.99
CA MET A 31 -11.87 16.90 9.18
C MET A 31 -12.36 15.50 8.79
N GLY A 32 -13.58 15.12 9.18
CA GLY A 32 -14.15 13.82 8.82
C GLY A 32 -14.44 13.70 7.33
N THR A 33 -14.95 14.77 6.70
CA THR A 33 -15.24 14.78 5.27
C THR A 33 -13.95 14.67 4.46
N VAL A 34 -12.91 15.43 4.80
CA VAL A 34 -11.61 15.36 4.11
C VAL A 34 -10.97 13.99 4.25
N GLY A 35 -11.00 13.39 5.45
CA GLY A 35 -10.48 12.04 5.67
C GLY A 35 -11.21 10.97 4.85
N LEU A 36 -12.54 11.02 4.83
CA LEU A 36 -13.38 10.07 4.09
C LEU A 36 -13.24 10.24 2.57
N VAL A 37 -13.22 11.49 2.07
CA VAL A 37 -12.94 11.76 0.64
C VAL A 37 -11.57 11.23 0.26
N SER A 38 -10.53 11.47 1.07
CA SER A 38 -9.18 10.97 0.80
C SER A 38 -9.13 9.45 0.76
N LEU A 39 -9.82 8.77 1.69
CA LEU A 39 -9.96 7.32 1.70
C LEU A 39 -10.66 6.80 0.44
N THR A 40 -11.79 7.42 0.06
CA THR A 40 -12.54 7.06 -1.15
C THR A 40 -11.68 7.22 -2.39
N THR A 41 -10.99 8.35 -2.55
CA THR A 41 -10.09 8.61 -3.68
C THR A 41 -8.95 7.59 -3.73
N GLY A 42 -8.33 7.26 -2.59
CA GLY A 42 -7.27 6.26 -2.52
C GLY A 42 -7.74 4.86 -2.93
N LEU A 43 -8.91 4.44 -2.44
CA LEU A 43 -9.49 3.14 -2.80
C LEU A 43 -9.84 3.07 -4.29
N ILE A 44 -10.46 4.12 -4.85
CA ILE A 44 -10.78 4.19 -6.28
C ILE A 44 -9.49 4.15 -7.11
N PHE A 45 -8.45 4.87 -6.69
CA PHE A 45 -7.17 4.88 -7.38
C PHE A 45 -6.54 3.48 -7.43
N ILE A 46 -6.48 2.79 -6.29
CA ILE A 46 -5.95 1.41 -6.23
C ILE A 46 -6.82 0.45 -7.05
N ALA A 47 -8.15 0.58 -6.98
CA ALA A 47 -9.08 -0.21 -7.79
C ALA A 47 -8.87 0.03 -9.29
N GLY A 48 -8.63 1.29 -9.69
CA GLY A 48 -8.31 1.68 -11.06
C GLY A 48 -7.01 1.07 -11.56
N ILE A 49 -5.94 1.13 -10.76
CA ILE A 49 -4.67 0.44 -11.06
C ILE A 49 -4.93 -1.05 -11.25
N ASN A 50 -5.63 -1.69 -10.31
CA ASN A 50 -5.86 -3.13 -10.37
C ASN A 50 -6.65 -3.55 -11.60
N ALA A 51 -7.66 -2.75 -11.97
CA ALA A 51 -8.44 -2.95 -13.19
C ALA A 51 -7.59 -2.78 -14.45
N PHE A 52 -6.72 -1.77 -14.47
CA PHE A 52 -5.82 -1.47 -15.58
C PHE A 52 -4.81 -2.61 -15.81
N ILE A 53 -4.20 -3.14 -14.75
CA ILE A 53 -3.24 -4.27 -14.83
C ILE A 53 -3.92 -5.63 -14.86
N ARG A 54 -5.26 -5.68 -14.91
CA ARG A 54 -6.07 -6.91 -14.90
C ARG A 54 -5.70 -7.87 -13.76
N ASP A 55 -5.46 -7.31 -12.56
CA ASP A 55 -5.09 -8.06 -11.35
C ASP A 55 -3.82 -8.91 -11.50
N ALA A 56 -2.91 -8.51 -12.41
CA ALA A 56 -1.73 -9.28 -12.80
C ALA A 56 -2.05 -10.75 -13.20
N ASN A 57 -3.29 -11.01 -13.63
CA ASN A 57 -3.75 -12.36 -13.91
C ASN A 57 -3.32 -12.80 -15.32
N VAL A 58 -2.52 -13.86 -15.40
CA VAL A 58 -2.23 -14.57 -16.65
C VAL A 58 -3.48 -15.34 -17.09
N ALA A 59 -3.85 -15.26 -18.36
CA ALA A 59 -5.00 -15.97 -18.87
C ALA A 59 -4.77 -17.49 -18.79
N SER A 60 -5.76 -18.27 -18.36
CA SER A 60 -5.62 -19.72 -18.11
C SER A 60 -5.31 -20.53 -19.38
N ASP A 61 -5.57 -19.95 -20.55
CA ASP A 61 -5.31 -20.48 -21.87
C ASP A 61 -3.93 -20.07 -22.43
N ASP A 62 -3.24 -19.12 -21.81
CA ASP A 62 -1.89 -18.69 -22.22
C ASP A 62 -0.80 -19.34 -21.34
N VAL A 63 -0.62 -20.65 -21.55
CA VAL A 63 0.38 -21.47 -20.85
C VAL A 63 1.81 -20.96 -21.09
N SER A 64 2.04 -20.27 -22.21
CA SER A 64 3.36 -19.73 -22.59
C SER A 64 3.83 -18.58 -21.69
N GLN A 65 2.89 -17.86 -21.05
CA GLN A 65 3.19 -16.73 -20.17
C GLN A 65 3.39 -17.13 -18.70
N PHE A 66 3.10 -18.38 -18.32
CA PHE A 66 3.20 -18.82 -16.93
C PHE A 66 4.63 -18.78 -16.39
N SER A 67 5.61 -19.23 -17.19
CA SER A 67 7.02 -19.27 -16.78
C SER A 67 7.67 -17.89 -16.64
N GLY A 68 7.13 -16.87 -17.32
CA GLY A 68 7.56 -15.47 -17.23
C GLY A 68 6.73 -14.62 -16.25
N SER A 69 5.75 -15.21 -15.56
CA SER A 69 4.91 -14.48 -14.62
C SER A 69 5.66 -14.08 -13.35
N ALA A 70 5.27 -12.97 -12.72
CA ALA A 70 5.86 -12.55 -11.44
C ALA A 70 5.70 -13.60 -10.34
N ALA A 71 4.68 -14.46 -10.42
CA ALA A 71 4.45 -15.57 -9.50
C ALA A 71 5.42 -16.75 -9.71
N ALA A 72 6.05 -16.86 -10.89
CA ALA A 72 7.08 -17.83 -11.19
C ALA A 72 8.48 -17.37 -10.76
N ALA A 73 8.63 -16.11 -10.30
CA ALA A 73 9.89 -15.62 -9.78
C ALA A 73 10.30 -16.39 -8.51
N PRO A 74 11.61 -16.63 -8.29
CA PRO A 74 12.10 -17.21 -7.04
C PRO A 74 11.62 -16.38 -5.85
N ARG A 75 11.20 -17.06 -4.78
CA ARG A 75 10.85 -16.38 -3.53
C ARG A 75 12.08 -15.61 -3.02
N PRO A 76 11.94 -14.32 -2.66
CA PRO A 76 13.02 -13.57 -2.01
C PRO A 76 13.56 -14.30 -0.78
N ALA A 77 14.87 -14.30 -0.59
CA ALA A 77 15.49 -14.89 0.59
C ALA A 77 15.06 -14.17 1.88
N SER A 78 15.25 -14.83 3.02
CA SER A 78 15.03 -14.20 4.32
C SER A 78 15.91 -12.96 4.47
N SER A 79 15.32 -11.83 4.87
CA SER A 79 16.00 -10.53 4.97
C SER A 79 15.67 -9.84 6.29
N VAL A 80 16.67 -9.25 6.93
CA VAL A 80 16.53 -8.48 8.17
C VAL A 80 16.12 -7.02 7.90
N TRP A 81 16.35 -6.52 6.69
CA TRP A 81 16.14 -5.11 6.35
C TRP A 81 14.72 -4.59 6.58
N PRO A 82 13.62 -5.32 6.30
CA PRO A 82 12.28 -4.87 6.68
C PRO A 82 12.14 -4.56 8.18
N LEU A 83 12.78 -5.36 9.04
CA LEU A 83 12.78 -5.12 10.48
C LEU A 83 13.54 -3.84 10.83
N VAL A 84 14.70 -3.62 10.20
CA VAL A 84 15.50 -2.41 10.43
C VAL A 84 14.75 -1.15 9.99
N VAL A 85 14.04 -1.20 8.85
CA VAL A 85 13.16 -0.11 8.40
C VAL A 85 12.06 0.16 9.43
N ALA A 86 11.42 -0.89 9.96
CA ALA A 86 10.40 -0.73 10.99
C ALA A 86 10.95 -0.09 12.28
N VAL A 87 12.16 -0.48 12.72
CA VAL A 87 12.84 0.14 13.85
C VAL A 87 13.14 1.62 13.57
N GLY A 88 13.63 1.96 12.38
CA GLY A 88 13.83 3.35 11.97
C GLY A 88 12.54 4.17 12.00
N GLY A 89 11.43 3.61 11.50
CA GLY A 89 10.10 4.23 11.58
C GLY A 89 9.63 4.46 13.02
N ALA A 90 9.88 3.51 13.92
CA ALA A 90 9.60 3.66 15.34
C ALA A 90 10.43 4.78 15.99
N LEU A 91 11.71 4.90 15.63
CA LEU A 91 12.57 6.01 16.09
C LEU A 91 12.06 7.37 15.61
N ILE A 92 11.57 7.47 14.37
CA ILE A 92 10.93 8.70 13.87
C ILE A 92 9.70 9.04 14.69
N ALA A 93 8.79 8.08 14.88
CA ALA A 93 7.55 8.29 15.65
C ALA A 93 7.84 8.74 17.09
N LEU A 94 8.85 8.13 17.73
CA LEU A 94 9.29 8.50 19.07
C LEU A 94 9.98 9.87 19.10
N GLY A 95 10.84 10.15 18.11
CA GLY A 95 11.64 11.36 18.03
C GLY A 95 10.82 12.63 17.83
N VAL A 96 9.70 12.54 17.10
CA VAL A 96 8.75 13.64 16.92
C VAL A 96 8.20 14.15 18.26
N VAL A 97 8.11 13.28 19.26
CA VAL A 97 7.59 13.62 20.59
C VAL A 97 8.71 13.94 21.58
N ILE A 98 9.81 13.19 21.56
CA ILE A 98 10.84 13.26 22.60
C ILE A 98 11.95 14.25 22.22
N HIS A 99 12.64 13.99 21.10
CA HIS A 99 13.81 14.78 20.70
C HIS A 99 14.14 14.60 19.23
N GLU A 100 14.41 15.72 18.55
CA GLU A 100 14.72 15.81 17.12
C GLU A 100 15.85 14.88 16.67
N VAL A 101 16.88 14.67 17.51
CA VAL A 101 18.00 13.77 17.19
C VAL A 101 17.53 12.35 16.86
N LEU A 102 16.50 11.84 17.55
CA LEU A 102 15.93 10.53 17.29
C LEU A 102 15.19 10.51 15.95
N THR A 103 14.52 11.60 15.58
CA THR A 103 13.85 11.74 14.28
C THR A 103 14.85 11.68 13.14
N ILE A 104 15.93 12.46 13.23
CA ILE A 104 16.99 12.50 12.20
C ILE A 104 17.66 11.12 12.10
N THR A 105 17.97 10.51 13.23
CA THR A 105 18.59 9.18 13.27
C THR A 105 17.65 8.13 12.66
N GLY A 106 16.38 8.13 13.02
CA GLY A 106 15.37 7.24 12.44
C GLY A 106 15.23 7.42 10.93
N LEU A 107 15.25 8.67 10.45
CA LEU A 107 15.22 8.98 9.01
C LEU A 107 16.43 8.38 8.28
N VAL A 108 17.63 8.56 8.82
CA VAL A 108 18.86 7.98 8.25
C VAL A 108 18.78 6.46 8.22
N VAL A 109 18.30 5.84 9.30
CA VAL A 109 18.12 4.38 9.39
C VAL A 109 17.13 3.88 8.33
N VAL A 110 15.97 4.54 8.19
CA VAL A 110 14.98 4.16 7.16
C VAL A 110 15.59 4.26 5.77
N LEU A 111 16.22 5.39 5.43
CA LEU A 111 16.79 5.61 4.11
C LEU A 111 17.89 4.58 3.77
N ALA A 112 18.83 4.36 4.70
CA ALA A 112 19.92 3.41 4.50
C ALA A 112 19.41 1.96 4.43
N ALA A 113 18.53 1.55 5.35
CA ALA A 113 18.00 0.20 5.37
C ALA A 113 17.08 -0.08 4.17
N SER A 114 16.30 0.90 3.71
CA SER A 114 15.53 0.77 2.47
C SER A 114 16.44 0.64 1.26
N ALA A 115 17.54 1.40 1.18
CA ALA A 115 18.51 1.26 0.10
C ALA A 115 19.14 -0.14 0.08
N GLU A 116 19.62 -0.63 1.24
CA GLU A 116 20.18 -1.98 1.35
C GLU A 116 19.15 -3.06 1.03
N TRP A 117 17.90 -2.89 1.46
CA TRP A 117 16.83 -3.82 1.12
C TRP A 117 16.58 -3.88 -0.39
N LEU A 118 16.59 -2.73 -1.05
CA LEU A 118 16.43 -2.63 -2.51
C LEU A 118 17.65 -3.17 -3.28
N LEU A 119 18.83 -3.25 -2.67
CA LEU A 119 20.01 -3.83 -3.31
C LEU A 119 20.09 -5.35 -3.13
N GLN A 120 19.71 -5.84 -1.94
CA GLN A 120 19.86 -7.25 -1.55
C GLN A 120 18.57 -8.08 -1.72
N GLY A 121 17.45 -7.44 -2.07
CA GLY A 121 16.15 -8.09 -2.18
C GLY A 121 15.95 -8.97 -3.42
N TRP A 122 16.98 -9.10 -4.28
CA TRP A 122 16.92 -9.78 -5.58
C TRP A 122 17.89 -10.95 -5.64
#